data_AF-A0A7V4PP82-F1
#
_entry.id   AF-A0A7V4PP82-F1
#
_cell.length_a   1.000
_cell.length_b   1.000
_cell.length_c   1.000
_cell.angle_alpha   90.00
_cell.angle_beta   90.00
_cell.angle_gamma   90.00
#
_symmetry.space_group_name_H-M   'P 1'
#
loop_
_entity.id
_entity.type
_entity.pdbx_description
1 polymer ?
#
loop_
_entity_poly.entity_id
_entity_poly.type
_entity_poly.pdbx_seq_one_letter_code
_entity_poly.pdbx_strand_id
1 'polypeptide(L)'
;IPLLIVMHNNQSFYNSEEHGIEVAKFRSRPVENAGIGTHVDDPAVSFAKVAEGFGVHAEGPIERTAELRPALERALKFVKDKRLPVLVDVICEPR
;
A
#
# COMPACT_ATOMS: atom_id res chain seq x y z
N ILE A 1 -2.91 -8.87 19.97
CA ILE A 1 -4.26 -8.53 19.46
C ILE A 1 -4.39 -9.19 18.09
N PRO A 2 -5.39 -10.04 17.86
CA PRO A 2 -5.64 -10.61 16.53
C PRO A 2 -6.18 -9.51 15.61
N LEU A 3 -5.44 -9.17 14.57
CA LEU A 3 -5.78 -8.13 13.60
C LEU A 3 -5.24 -8.50 12.23
N LEU A 4 -6.08 -8.43 11.20
CA LEU A 4 -5.65 -8.54 9.80
C LEU A 4 -5.71 -7.14 9.19
N ILE A 5 -4.56 -6.62 8.76
CA ILE A 5 -4.44 -5.34 8.07
C ILE A 5 -4.24 -5.65 6.59
N VAL A 6 -5.16 -5.21 5.74
CA VAL A 6 -5.00 -5.27 4.28
C VAL A 6 -4.74 -3.86 3.80
N MET A 7 -3.52 -3.62 3.33
CA MET A 7 -3.08 -2.31 2.88
C MET A 7 -3.15 -2.22 1.37
N HIS A 8 -3.90 -1.22 0.90
CA HIS A 8 -3.97 -0.85 -0.50
C HIS A 8 -2.87 0.18 -0.79
N ASN A 9 -1.71 -0.32 -1.22
CA ASN A 9 -0.51 0.49 -1.43
C ASN A 9 -0.42 0.89 -2.91
N ASN A 10 -1.01 2.04 -3.24
CA ASN A 10 -0.90 2.66 -4.56
C ASN A 10 0.28 3.65 -4.64
N GLN A 11 1.17 3.64 -3.64
CA GLN A 11 2.38 4.47 -3.57
C GLN A 11 2.12 5.97 -3.72
N SER A 12 0.93 6.44 -3.34
CA SER A 12 0.55 7.84 -3.50
C SER A 12 -0.34 8.31 -2.33
N PHE A 13 -0.19 9.57 -1.96
CA PHE A 13 -1.28 10.30 -1.31
C PHE A 13 -2.37 10.63 -2.33
N TYR A 14 -3.06 9.59 -2.81
CA TYR A 14 -3.89 9.63 -4.01
C TYR A 14 -4.90 10.77 -4.04
N ASN A 15 -5.60 11.01 -2.93
CA ASN A 15 -6.57 12.12 -2.87
C ASN A 15 -5.91 13.49 -3.11
N SER A 16 -4.68 13.69 -2.64
CA SER A 16 -3.92 14.92 -2.84
C SER A 16 -3.35 15.01 -4.25
N GLU A 17 -2.81 13.91 -4.78
CA GLU A 17 -2.27 13.88 -6.14
C GLU A 17 -3.36 14.08 -7.19
N GLU A 18 -4.49 13.37 -7.06
CA GLU A 18 -5.63 13.51 -7.97
C GLU A 18 -6.21 14.93 -7.92
N HIS A 19 -6.34 15.50 -6.71
CA HIS A 19 -6.73 16.90 -6.57
C HIS A 19 -5.72 17.86 -7.24
N GLY A 20 -4.42 17.60 -7.09
CA GLY A 20 -3.35 18.37 -7.73
C GLY A 20 -3.47 18.37 -9.25
N ILE A 21 -3.88 17.24 -9.83
CA ILE A 21 -4.07 17.07 -11.28
C ILE A 21 -5.27 17.85 -11.76
N GLU A 22 -6.41 17.78 -11.06
CA GLU A 22 -7.59 18.56 -11.41
C GLU A 22 -7.33 20.07 -11.30
N VAL A 23 -6.60 20.51 -10.27
CA VAL A 23 -6.19 21.91 -10.12
C VAL A 23 -5.20 22.35 -11.21
N ALA A 24 -4.26 21.48 -11.61
CA ALA A 24 -3.32 21.77 -12.68
C ALA A 24 -4.03 21.95 -14.03
N LYS A 25 -4.96 21.05 -14.38
CA LYS A 25 -5.82 21.17 -15.57
C LYS A 25 -6.60 22.48 -15.56
N PHE A 26 -7.29 22.79 -14.45
CA PHE A 26 -8.09 23.99 -14.31
C PHE A 26 -7.26 25.28 -14.47
N ARG A 27 -6.02 25.29 -13.99
CA ARG A 27 -5.12 26.45 -14.04
C ARG A 27 -4.19 26.47 -15.26
N SER A 28 -4.35 25.54 -16.21
CA SER A 28 -3.44 25.38 -17.35
C SER A 28 -1.97 25.26 -16.93
N ARG A 29 -1.70 24.50 -15.87
CA ARG A 29 -0.35 24.19 -15.37
C ARG A 29 0.05 22.76 -15.76
N PRO A 30 1.36 22.46 -15.81
CA PRO A 30 1.82 21.10 -16.13
C PRO A 30 1.33 20.07 -15.10
N VAL A 31 0.69 18.99 -15.57
CA VAL A 31 0.07 17.95 -14.73
C VAL A 31 1.11 16.97 -14.17
N GLU A 32 2.25 16.84 -14.83
CA GLU A 32 3.39 16.02 -14.41
C GLU A 32 3.98 16.45 -13.06
N ASN A 33 3.71 17.69 -12.64
CA ASN A 33 4.17 18.22 -11.35
C ASN A 33 3.26 17.82 -10.17
N ALA A 34 2.10 17.21 -10.41
CA ALA A 34 1.13 16.92 -9.36
C ALA A 34 1.58 15.84 -8.37
N GLY A 35 2.49 14.96 -8.79
CA GLY A 35 3.12 13.94 -7.95
C GLY A 35 4.19 14.48 -7.00
N ILE A 36 4.62 15.74 -7.16
CA ILE A 36 5.68 16.33 -6.33
C ILE A 36 5.17 16.46 -4.89
N GLY A 37 5.78 15.68 -3.99
CA GLY A 37 5.41 15.64 -2.57
C GLY A 37 4.20 14.75 -2.25
N THR A 38 3.64 14.05 -3.24
CA THR A 38 2.46 13.18 -3.08
C THR A 38 2.72 11.74 -3.54
N HIS A 39 3.60 11.55 -4.52
CA HIS A 39 4.02 10.23 -5.02
C HIS A 39 5.19 9.67 -4.20
N VAL A 40 5.16 8.39 -3.88
CA VAL A 40 6.01 7.74 -2.85
C VAL A 40 6.62 6.43 -3.39
N ASP A 41 7.41 6.53 -4.46
CA ASP A 41 8.03 5.37 -5.12
C ASP A 41 9.56 5.48 -5.35
N ASP A 42 10.20 6.61 -4.99
CA ASP A 42 11.64 6.83 -5.19
C ASP A 42 12.39 7.14 -3.87
N PRO A 43 12.80 6.10 -3.09
CA PRO A 43 12.48 4.70 -3.28
C PRO A 43 11.11 4.32 -2.68
N ALA A 44 10.50 3.28 -3.23
CA ALA A 44 9.29 2.69 -2.68
C ALA A 44 9.52 2.20 -1.24
N VAL A 45 8.58 2.52 -0.35
CA VAL A 45 8.61 2.07 1.04
C VAL A 45 8.19 0.60 1.10
N SER A 46 9.04 -0.25 1.71
CA SER A 46 8.65 -1.62 2.04
C SER A 46 7.92 -1.66 3.38
N PHE A 47 6.59 -1.51 3.34
CA PHE A 47 5.77 -1.55 4.57
C PHE A 47 5.77 -2.93 5.22
N ALA A 48 5.93 -4.01 4.44
CA ALA A 48 6.16 -5.35 4.98
C ALA A 48 7.38 -5.39 5.93
N LYS A 49 8.55 -4.87 5.50
CA LYS A 49 9.75 -4.81 6.36
C LYS A 49 9.56 -3.89 7.57
N VAL A 50 8.85 -2.78 7.40
CA VAL A 50 8.52 -1.89 8.53
C VAL A 50 7.68 -2.64 9.56
N ALA A 51 6.64 -3.38 9.13
CA ALA A 51 5.81 -4.19 10.01
C ALA A 51 6.62 -5.27 10.74
N GLU A 52 7.51 -5.97 10.03
CA GLU A 52 8.42 -6.96 10.62
C GLU A 52 9.33 -6.35 11.69
N GLY A 53 9.85 -5.14 11.46
CA GLY A 53 10.64 -4.40 12.45
C GLY A 53 9.88 -4.09 13.75
N PHE A 54 8.55 -4.02 13.69
CA PHE A 54 7.66 -3.88 14.85
C PHE A 54 7.18 -5.23 15.42
N GLY A 55 7.69 -6.36 14.92
CA GLY A 55 7.25 -7.70 15.34
C GLY A 55 5.89 -8.12 14.81
N VAL A 56 5.38 -7.45 13.77
CA VAL A 56 4.14 -7.80 13.08
C VAL A 56 4.48 -8.66 11.86
N HIS A 57 3.85 -9.84 11.74
CA HIS A 57 4.04 -10.70 10.56
C HIS A 57 3.51 -9.98 9.32
N ALA A 58 4.18 -10.14 8.18
CA ALA A 58 3.79 -9.48 6.94
C ALA A 58 3.73 -10.46 5.76
N GLU A 59 2.79 -10.22 4.85
CA GLU A 59 2.73 -10.79 3.51
C GLU A 59 2.87 -9.65 2.50
N GLY A 60 3.97 -9.62 1.74
CA GLY A 60 4.16 -8.66 0.65
C GLY A 60 5.57 -8.10 0.51
N PRO A 61 5.80 -7.16 -0.43
CA PRO A 61 4.79 -6.58 -1.31
C PRO A 61 4.18 -7.61 -2.26
N ILE A 62 2.85 -7.61 -2.36
CA ILE A 62 2.11 -8.45 -3.31
C ILE A 62 1.89 -7.62 -4.57
N GLU A 63 2.62 -7.96 -5.63
CA GLU A 63 2.59 -7.24 -6.90
C GLU A 63 1.70 -7.91 -7.94
N ARG A 64 1.36 -9.19 -7.75
CA ARG A 64 0.58 -9.98 -8.71
C ARG A 64 -0.76 -10.38 -8.11
N THR A 65 -1.83 -10.13 -8.84
CA THR A 65 -3.20 -10.49 -8.43
C THR A 65 -3.35 -11.98 -8.10
N ALA A 66 -2.62 -12.86 -8.81
CA ALA A 66 -2.63 -14.30 -8.57
C ALA A 66 -2.08 -14.69 -7.17
N GLU A 67 -1.27 -13.84 -6.54
CA GLU A 67 -0.66 -14.08 -5.24
C GLU A 67 -1.51 -13.53 -4.08
N LEU A 68 -2.45 -12.63 -4.38
CA LEU A 68 -3.29 -11.95 -3.39
C LEU A 68 -4.14 -12.94 -2.58
N ARG A 69 -4.88 -13.81 -3.26
CA ARG A 69 -5.75 -14.77 -2.57
C ARG A 69 -4.95 -15.73 -1.66
N PRO A 70 -3.88 -16.41 -2.16
CA PRO A 70 -3.04 -17.24 -1.29
C PRO A 70 -2.45 -16.49 -0.09
N ALA A 71 -2.04 -15.22 -0.27
CA ALA A 71 -1.51 -14.41 0.82
C ALA A 71 -2.57 -14.08 1.88
N LEU A 72 -3.78 -13.71 1.46
CA LEU A 72 -4.90 -13.47 2.37
C LEU A 72 -5.28 -14.73 3.17
N GLU A 73 -5.27 -15.90 2.53
CA GLU A 73 -5.53 -17.18 3.18
C GLU A 73 -4.45 -17.51 4.24
N ARG A 74 -3.17 -17.30 3.94
CA ARG A 74 -2.06 -17.46 4.91
C ARG A 74 -2.17 -16.48 6.07
N ALA A 75 -2.40 -15.19 5.78
CA ALA A 75 -2.52 -14.14 6.79
C ALA A 75 -3.70 -14.42 7.73
N LEU A 76 -4.86 -14.78 7.19
CA LEU A 76 -6.04 -15.12 7.98
C LEU A 76 -5.79 -16.33 8.88
N LYS A 77 -5.11 -17.37 8.36
CA LYS A 77 -4.70 -18.53 9.16
C LYS A 77 -3.76 -18.12 10.30
N PHE A 78 -2.77 -17.29 10.04
CA PHE A 78 -1.85 -16.80 11.06
C PHE A 78 -2.58 -16.04 12.17
N VAL A 79 -3.47 -15.10 11.83
CA VAL A 79 -4.24 -14.34 12.83
C VAL A 79 -5.11 -15.26 13.69
N LYS A 80 -5.74 -16.27 13.09
CA LYS A 80 -6.57 -17.25 13.80
C LYS A 80 -5.75 -18.11 14.75
N ASP A 81 -4.63 -18.65 14.29
CA ASP A 81 -3.81 -19.62 15.04
C ASP A 81 -2.93 -18.96 16.10
N LYS A 82 -2.27 -17.85 15.74
CA LYS A 82 -1.26 -17.18 16.59
C LYS A 82 -1.86 -16.09 17.45
N ARG A 83 -3.05 -15.59 17.12
CA ARG A 83 -3.72 -14.48 17.84
C ARG A 83 -2.90 -13.17 17.84
N LEU A 84 -2.04 -13.02 16.83
CA LEU A 84 -1.13 -11.90 16.61
C LEU A 84 -1.53 -11.11 15.34
N PRO A 85 -1.09 -9.85 15.20
CA PRO A 85 -1.40 -9.04 14.02
C PRO A 85 -0.63 -9.50 12.77
N VAL A 86 -1.23 -9.27 11.60
CA VAL A 86 -0.62 -9.49 10.28
C VAL A 86 -0.90 -8.31 9.37
N LEU A 87 0.12 -7.85 8.64
CA LEU A 87 -0.01 -6.96 7.50
C LEU A 87 -0.03 -7.75 6.18
N VAL A 88 -0.93 -7.38 5.27
CA VAL A 88 -0.91 -7.79 3.87
C VAL A 88 -0.70 -6.52 3.05
N ASP A 89 0.50 -6.35 2.52
CA ASP A 89 0.94 -5.20 1.72
C ASP A 89 0.70 -5.51 0.23
N VAL A 90 -0.29 -4.85 -0.37
CA VAL A 90 -0.70 -5.09 -1.77
C VAL A 90 -0.34 -3.87 -2.59
N ILE A 91 0.56 -4.04 -3.56
CA ILE A 91 0.84 -3.02 -4.56
C ILE A 91 -0.34 -2.97 -5.52
N CYS A 92 -0.92 -1.78 -5.63
CA CYS A 92 -2.07 -1.51 -6.49
C CYS A 92 -1.67 -0.56 -7.61
N GLU A 93 -2.48 -0.51 -8.66
CA GLU A 93 -2.33 0.52 -9.68
C GLU A 93 -2.35 1.91 -9.01
N PRO A 94 -1.47 2.84 -9.42
CA PRO A 94 -1.41 4.18 -8.84
C PRO A 94 -2.75 4.93 -8.94
N ARG A 95 -3.62 4.52 -9.88
CA ARG A 95 -4.87 5.17 -10.30
C ARG A 95 -5.83 4.16 -10.88
#